data_AF-A0AAW1VHZ0-F1
#
_entry.id   AF-A0AAW1VHZ0-F1
#
_cell.length_a   1.000
_cell.length_b   1.000
_cell.length_c   1.000
_cell.angle_alpha   90.00
_cell.angle_beta   90.00
_cell.angle_gamma   90.00
#
_symmetry.space_group_name_H-M   'P 1'
#
loop_
_entity.id
_entity.type
_entity.pdbx_description
1 polymer ?
#
loop_
_entity_poly.entity_id
_entity_poly.type
_entity_poly.pdbx_seq_one_letter_code
_entity_poly.pdbx_strand_id
1 'polypeptide(L)'
;MLRKMLIHRKVIDAETGEDVGDLYQDVENQAAILLRNEEDIIIVEGSIGPDLVIRPMPPRLRNKILKRRENSTEVVLLDPTDDEMFLDADGELSSEVAIDTGNPIRRTLMEPDGISRRPKRSTNSDSRSSRTKREAPYTIYPEILVIVDYDGYRLHGGDNLQIKRYFISFWNGVDLRYKLLKGPKIRISIAGIIISRGRDATPYLERNRVGRDAIDSAAALTDMGKYLFRERRLPVYDIAVAITKYDMCRRRKGGRCTKGTAGFAYVGGACVVNKRLEKVNSVAIIEDTGGFSGIIVAAHEVGHLLGAVHDGSPPPSYLGGPGAEKCQWTDGYIMSDLRHTERGFRWSSCSVASFHHFLNGETATCLYNSPHEDDSLPRVLPGKLLTLDAQCRRDRGTSACFKDDRVCAQLFCFDAGSGYCVAYRPAAEGSPCGDGQYCINGRCVAEHENIIPDYSQNTPSYIRGNNNVGRPF
;
A
#
# COMPACT_ATOMS: atom_id res chain seq x y z
N MET A 1 -29.64 -33.15 15.43
CA MET A 1 -29.24 -34.33 16.22
C MET A 1 -27.72 -34.47 16.16
N LEU A 2 -26.99 -33.65 16.92
CA LEU A 2 -25.52 -33.58 16.87
C LEU A 2 -24.94 -33.77 18.28
N ARG A 3 -24.65 -35.02 18.61
CA ARG A 3 -23.74 -35.41 19.70
C ARG A 3 -22.76 -36.44 19.15
N LYS A 4 -21.58 -35.97 18.72
CA LYS A 4 -20.35 -36.75 18.73
C LYS A 4 -19.53 -36.21 19.91
N MET A 5 -19.48 -36.91 21.04
CA MET A 5 -18.63 -38.08 21.30
C MET A 5 -17.15 -37.74 21.58
N LEU A 6 -16.91 -36.58 22.20
CA LEU A 6 -15.81 -36.43 23.17
C LEU A 6 -15.91 -37.52 24.24
N ILE A 7 -14.82 -38.26 24.45
CA ILE A 7 -14.71 -39.28 25.50
C ILE A 7 -14.15 -38.60 26.75
N HIS A 8 -14.92 -38.59 27.84
CA HIS A 8 -14.49 -38.07 29.14
C HIS A 8 -14.14 -39.21 30.11
N ARG A 9 -13.02 -39.08 30.85
CA ARG A 9 -12.60 -39.99 31.92
C ARG A 9 -11.88 -39.22 33.03
N LYS A 10 -12.16 -39.53 34.29
CA LYS A 10 -11.24 -39.20 35.37
C LYS A 10 -10.00 -40.09 35.32
N VAL A 11 -8.85 -39.52 35.60
CA VAL A 11 -7.56 -40.21 35.69
C VAL A 11 -7.08 -40.12 37.14
N ILE A 12 -6.75 -41.27 37.72
CA ILE A 12 -6.22 -41.40 39.08
C ILE A 12 -4.89 -42.12 38.95
N ASP A 13 -3.87 -41.69 39.69
CA ASP A 13 -2.57 -42.36 39.68
C ASP A 13 -2.68 -43.76 40.30
N ALA A 14 -2.11 -44.76 39.64
CA ALA A 14 -2.25 -46.16 40.02
C ALA A 14 -1.32 -46.61 41.15
N GLU A 15 -0.30 -45.82 41.48
CA GLU A 15 0.69 -46.10 42.54
C GLU A 15 0.47 -45.21 43.77
N THR A 16 0.03 -43.96 43.61
CA THR A 16 -0.24 -43.02 44.73
C THR A 16 -1.72 -42.85 45.08
N GLY A 17 -2.63 -43.11 44.14
CA GLY A 17 -4.08 -42.93 44.33
C GLY A 17 -4.59 -41.49 44.26
N GLU A 18 -3.75 -40.54 43.82
CA GLU A 18 -4.10 -39.12 43.70
C GLU A 18 -4.90 -38.81 42.41
N ASP A 19 -5.81 -37.84 42.44
CA ASP A 19 -6.60 -37.42 41.27
C ASP A 19 -5.71 -36.60 40.32
N VAL A 20 -5.36 -37.20 39.18
CA VAL A 20 -4.50 -36.61 38.14
C VAL A 20 -5.30 -35.65 37.23
N GLY A 21 -6.64 -35.72 37.26
CA GLY A 21 -7.54 -34.79 36.60
C GLY A 21 -8.51 -35.43 35.62
N ASP A 22 -9.25 -34.56 34.94
CA ASP A 22 -10.30 -34.91 33.97
C ASP A 22 -9.71 -34.93 32.55
N LEU A 23 -9.68 -36.10 31.92
CA LEU A 23 -9.20 -36.33 30.56
C LEU A 23 -10.35 -36.31 29.56
N TYR A 24 -10.21 -35.50 28.51
CA TYR A 24 -11.12 -35.37 27.38
C TYR A 24 -10.40 -35.77 26.09
N GLN A 25 -10.95 -36.72 25.34
CA GLN A 25 -10.36 -37.22 24.10
C GLN A 25 -11.33 -37.10 22.91
N ASP A 26 -10.83 -36.59 21.79
CA ASP A 26 -11.46 -36.63 20.48
C ASP A 26 -10.63 -37.54 19.56
N VAL A 27 -11.22 -38.68 19.18
CA VAL A 27 -10.55 -39.70 18.38
C VAL A 27 -10.63 -39.38 16.87
N GLU A 28 -11.60 -38.57 16.43
CA GLU A 28 -11.73 -38.16 15.02
C GLU A 28 -10.70 -37.07 14.67
N ASN A 29 -10.45 -36.15 15.59
CA ASN A 29 -9.46 -35.06 15.43
C ASN A 29 -8.07 -35.36 16.04
N GLN A 30 -7.83 -36.60 16.48
CA GLN A 30 -6.59 -37.04 17.16
C GLN A 30 -6.14 -36.08 18.29
N ALA A 31 -7.09 -35.64 19.13
CA ALA A 31 -6.84 -34.68 20.20
C ALA A 31 -7.10 -35.29 21.58
N ALA A 32 -6.33 -34.88 22.58
CA ALA A 32 -6.50 -35.28 23.96
C ALA A 32 -6.10 -34.11 24.89
N ILE A 33 -6.94 -33.80 25.88
CA ILE A 33 -6.75 -32.70 26.82
C ILE A 33 -6.97 -33.20 28.25
N LEU A 34 -5.98 -33.03 29.11
CA LEU A 34 -6.06 -33.25 30.55
C LEU A 34 -6.28 -31.92 31.27
N LEU A 35 -7.28 -31.87 32.15
CA LEU A 35 -7.56 -30.76 33.04
C LEU A 35 -7.29 -31.17 34.49
N ARG A 36 -6.32 -30.52 35.15
CA ARG A 36 -6.08 -30.68 36.61
C ARG A 36 -6.23 -29.35 37.33
N ASN A 37 -6.47 -29.38 38.63
CA ASN A 37 -6.60 -28.18 39.46
C ASN A 37 -5.46 -28.12 40.48
N GLU A 38 -4.49 -27.21 40.29
CA GLU A 38 -3.44 -26.90 41.28
C GLU A 38 -3.79 -25.55 41.93
N GLU A 39 -3.92 -25.47 43.25
CA GLU A 39 -4.03 -24.19 44.00
C GLU A 39 -5.14 -23.22 43.48
N ASP A 40 -6.35 -23.74 43.23
CA ASP A 40 -7.49 -23.02 42.60
C ASP A 40 -7.24 -22.50 41.17
N ILE A 41 -6.27 -23.10 40.46
CA ILE A 41 -5.96 -22.81 39.06
C ILE A 41 -6.12 -24.09 38.22
N ILE A 42 -7.09 -24.05 37.29
CA ILE A 42 -7.23 -25.08 36.26
C ILE A 42 -6.05 -24.99 35.30
N ILE A 43 -5.36 -26.11 35.14
CA ILE A 43 -4.22 -26.30 34.25
C ILE A 43 -4.62 -27.25 33.14
N VAL A 44 -4.25 -26.85 31.92
CA VAL A 44 -4.58 -27.54 30.68
C VAL A 44 -3.30 -28.05 30.04
N GLU A 45 -3.26 -29.35 29.76
CA GLU A 45 -2.18 -30.02 29.03
C GLU A 45 -2.78 -30.97 27.99
N GLY A 46 -2.06 -31.30 26.91
CA GLY A 46 -2.64 -32.16 25.88
C GLY A 46 -1.98 -32.07 24.51
N SER A 47 -2.70 -32.56 23.49
CA SER A 47 -2.31 -32.51 22.08
C SER A 47 -3.54 -32.32 21.18
N ILE A 48 -3.32 -31.76 19.98
CA ILE A 48 -4.34 -31.58 18.94
C ILE A 48 -3.73 -32.00 17.60
N GLY A 49 -4.15 -33.14 17.06
CA GLY A 49 -3.49 -33.73 15.90
C GLY A 49 -2.07 -34.22 16.20
N PRO A 50 -1.29 -34.56 15.16
CA PRO A 50 0.07 -35.10 15.34
C PRO A 50 1.10 -34.04 15.79
N ASP A 51 0.89 -32.75 15.46
CA ASP A 51 1.94 -31.73 15.50
C ASP A 51 1.79 -30.67 16.62
N LEU A 52 0.63 -30.56 17.27
CA LEU A 52 0.37 -29.52 18.28
C LEU A 52 0.27 -30.10 19.70
N VAL A 53 0.93 -29.46 20.66
CA VAL A 53 0.98 -29.86 22.08
C VAL A 53 0.62 -28.69 22.97
N ILE A 54 -0.42 -28.86 23.80
CA ILE A 54 -0.81 -27.92 24.85
C ILE A 54 0.07 -28.18 26.08
N ARG A 55 0.70 -27.13 26.61
CA ARG A 55 1.61 -27.18 27.77
C ARG A 55 1.14 -26.20 28.86
N PRO A 56 1.45 -26.47 30.14
CA PRO A 56 0.95 -25.65 31.24
C PRO A 56 1.61 -24.27 31.21
N MET A 57 0.90 -23.24 31.64
CA MET A 57 1.51 -21.91 31.75
C MET A 57 2.61 -21.93 32.83
N PRO A 58 3.85 -21.47 32.52
CA PRO A 58 4.95 -21.47 33.48
C PRO A 58 4.62 -20.69 34.77
N PRO A 59 5.03 -21.16 35.96
CA PRO A 59 4.68 -20.53 37.25
C PRO A 59 5.01 -19.04 37.36
N ARG A 60 6.09 -18.57 36.69
CA ARG A 60 6.47 -17.15 36.65
C ARG A 60 5.44 -16.24 35.97
N LEU A 61 4.57 -16.78 35.12
CA LEU A 61 3.46 -16.05 34.50
C LEU A 61 2.16 -16.17 35.31
N ARG A 62 1.88 -17.34 35.93
CA ARG A 62 0.72 -17.55 36.81
C ARG A 62 0.60 -16.43 37.86
N ASN A 63 1.70 -16.14 38.57
CA ASN A 63 1.73 -15.13 39.64
C ASN A 63 1.55 -13.68 39.16
N LYS A 64 1.79 -13.40 37.86
CA LYS A 64 1.51 -12.09 37.25
C LYS A 64 0.02 -11.89 36.96
N ILE A 65 -0.71 -12.96 36.66
CA ILE A 65 -2.16 -12.93 36.39
C ILE A 65 -2.93 -12.82 37.71
N LEU A 66 -2.57 -13.61 38.72
CA LEU A 66 -3.21 -13.59 40.05
C LEU A 66 -3.17 -12.19 40.69
N LYS A 67 -2.02 -11.51 40.70
CA LYS A 67 -1.87 -10.15 41.24
C LYS A 67 -2.66 -9.07 40.50
N ARG A 68 -3.23 -9.37 39.32
CA ARG A 68 -4.12 -8.45 38.60
C ARG A 68 -5.59 -8.62 39.03
N ARG A 69 -5.93 -9.71 39.74
CA ARG A 69 -7.31 -10.10 40.08
C ARG A 69 -7.85 -9.44 41.35
N GLU A 70 -6.99 -8.99 42.26
CA GLU A 70 -7.40 -8.33 43.52
C GLU A 70 -7.87 -6.88 43.33
N ASN A 71 -7.44 -6.20 42.25
CA ASN A 71 -7.58 -4.75 42.09
C ASN A 71 -8.58 -4.28 41.02
N SER A 72 -9.47 -5.14 40.50
CA SER A 72 -10.46 -4.74 39.49
C SER A 72 -11.72 -5.61 39.48
N THR A 73 -12.82 -5.08 40.03
CA THR A 73 -14.17 -5.66 39.91
C THR A 73 -14.87 -5.16 38.65
N GLU A 74 -14.33 -5.47 37.46
CA GLU A 74 -15.00 -5.19 36.19
C GLU A 74 -14.62 -6.23 35.13
N VAL A 75 -15.62 -6.83 34.48
CA VAL A 75 -15.42 -7.94 33.55
C VAL A 75 -15.15 -7.40 32.14
N VAL A 76 -13.90 -7.01 31.90
CA VAL A 76 -13.44 -6.64 30.56
C VAL A 76 -13.23 -7.91 29.73
N LEU A 77 -14.13 -8.17 28.78
CA LEU A 77 -13.91 -9.14 27.71
C LEU A 77 -12.77 -8.64 26.81
N LEU A 78 -11.67 -9.37 26.76
CA LEU A 78 -10.51 -9.03 25.94
C LEU A 78 -10.67 -9.62 24.53
N ASP A 79 -10.95 -8.76 23.55
CA ASP A 79 -11.01 -9.09 22.13
C ASP A 79 -9.69 -8.73 21.43
N PRO A 80 -8.95 -9.70 20.83
CA PRO A 80 -7.65 -9.45 20.21
C PRO A 80 -7.67 -9.74 18.69
N THR A 81 -8.34 -8.90 17.88
CA THR A 81 -8.32 -9.03 16.40
C THR A 81 -8.25 -7.70 15.65
N ASP A 82 -7.25 -7.54 14.78
CA ASP A 82 -7.39 -7.17 13.34
C ASP A 82 -6.05 -7.14 12.55
N ASP A 83 -4.91 -7.57 13.16
CA ASP A 83 -3.73 -8.00 12.39
C ASP A 83 -3.93 -9.44 11.84
N GLU A 84 -3.30 -9.77 10.71
CA GLU A 84 -3.13 -11.12 10.16
C GLU A 84 -4.40 -11.98 9.89
N MET A 85 -5.29 -11.53 8.99
CA MET A 85 -6.08 -12.45 8.15
C MET A 85 -5.54 -12.55 6.72
N PHE A 86 -4.37 -13.19 6.61
CA PHE A 86 -4.00 -13.91 5.40
C PHE A 86 -4.92 -15.14 5.19
N LEU A 87 -4.81 -15.78 4.02
CA LEU A 87 -5.68 -16.83 3.47
C LEU A 87 -6.99 -16.32 2.84
N ASP A 88 -6.86 -15.96 1.56
CA ASP A 88 -7.82 -16.42 0.55
C ASP A 88 -7.84 -17.95 0.48
N ALA A 89 -8.82 -18.52 -0.22
CA ALA A 89 -9.10 -19.97 -0.27
C ALA A 89 -8.01 -20.85 -0.94
N ASP A 90 -6.89 -20.25 -1.33
CA ASP A 90 -5.84 -20.82 -2.20
C ASP A 90 -4.59 -21.25 -1.42
N GLY A 91 -4.45 -20.87 -0.14
CA GLY A 91 -3.37 -21.34 0.74
C GLY A 91 -2.04 -20.56 0.71
N GLU A 92 -1.97 -19.41 0.02
CA GLU A 92 -0.75 -18.59 -0.11
C GLU A 92 -0.94 -17.12 0.31
N LEU A 93 0.18 -16.43 0.55
CA LEU A 93 0.30 -15.20 1.35
C LEU A 93 0.03 -13.90 0.55
N SER A 94 -1.23 -13.53 0.34
CA SER A 94 -1.66 -12.28 -0.34
C SER A 94 -1.55 -11.03 0.56
N SER A 95 -0.47 -10.25 0.43
CA SER A 95 -0.18 -9.05 1.24
C SER A 95 -0.74 -7.78 0.61
N GLU A 96 -2.07 -7.67 0.64
CA GLU A 96 -2.83 -6.59 0.02
C GLU A 96 -3.19 -5.49 1.04
N VAL A 97 -2.91 -4.24 0.70
CA VAL A 97 -2.99 -3.09 1.63
C VAL A 97 -3.89 -1.98 1.08
N ALA A 98 -4.60 -1.30 1.98
CA ALA A 98 -5.60 -0.27 1.70
C ALA A 98 -5.37 1.01 2.53
N ILE A 99 -5.47 2.15 1.86
CA ILE A 99 -5.59 3.52 2.42
C ILE A 99 -6.98 3.71 3.03
N ASP A 100 -7.11 3.96 4.33
CA ASP A 100 -8.38 4.34 4.99
C ASP A 100 -8.61 5.87 4.95
N THR A 101 -9.80 6.32 5.39
CA THR A 101 -10.19 7.74 5.44
C THR A 101 -10.57 8.27 6.83
N GLY A 102 -10.51 7.41 7.87
CA GLY A 102 -10.14 7.84 9.22
C GLY A 102 -11.26 8.04 10.25
N ASN A 103 -11.22 7.23 11.31
CA ASN A 103 -11.68 7.57 12.66
C ASN A 103 -10.79 6.84 13.71
N PRO A 104 -10.72 7.28 14.98
CA PRO A 104 -9.56 7.00 15.84
C PRO A 104 -9.71 5.79 16.79
N ILE A 105 -8.58 5.16 17.14
CA ILE A 105 -8.30 4.52 18.46
C ILE A 105 -6.76 4.29 18.63
N ARG A 106 -6.30 3.97 19.84
CA ARG A 106 -4.87 4.01 20.27
C ARG A 106 -4.17 2.64 20.28
N ARG A 107 -2.97 2.61 19.67
CA ARG A 107 -1.68 1.97 20.07
C ARG A 107 -1.57 1.51 21.56
N THR A 108 -0.82 0.47 21.98
CA THR A 108 0.34 -0.32 21.42
C THR A 108 0.67 -1.53 22.37
N LEU A 109 1.72 -2.39 22.33
CA LEU A 109 3.09 -2.48 21.70
C LEU A 109 3.62 -3.96 21.81
N MET A 110 4.46 -4.42 20.86
CA MET A 110 5.66 -5.32 20.99
C MET A 110 5.69 -6.55 21.97
N GLU A 111 5.93 -7.82 21.56
CA GLU A 111 7.14 -8.53 21.00
C GLU A 111 7.71 -9.57 22.05
N PRO A 112 8.74 -10.43 21.80
CA PRO A 112 9.52 -10.76 20.58
C PRO A 112 9.78 -12.29 20.30
N ASP A 113 10.63 -12.57 19.30
CA ASP A 113 11.60 -13.70 19.15
C ASP A 113 11.19 -15.17 18.78
N GLY A 114 11.75 -15.68 17.65
CA GLY A 114 12.96 -16.54 17.79
C GLY A 114 13.14 -17.89 17.01
N ILE A 115 13.82 -17.84 15.84
CA ILE A 115 15.08 -18.61 15.51
C ILE A 115 15.10 -20.16 15.20
N SER A 116 15.76 -20.52 14.06
CA SER A 116 16.72 -21.67 13.79
C SER A 116 16.46 -22.91 12.87
N ARG A 117 17.17 -22.92 11.72
CA ARG A 117 18.29 -23.83 11.28
C ARG A 117 18.13 -25.34 10.88
N ARG A 118 18.75 -25.64 9.70
CA ARG A 118 19.69 -26.77 9.34
C ARG A 118 19.09 -28.14 8.92
N PRO A 119 19.79 -28.95 8.07
CA PRO A 119 21.09 -29.63 8.32
C PRO A 119 22.26 -29.30 7.35
N LYS A 120 23.38 -30.05 7.44
CA LYS A 120 24.62 -29.96 6.62
C LYS A 120 24.98 -31.32 5.99
N ARG A 121 25.67 -31.32 4.83
CA ARG A 121 26.88 -32.17 4.64
C ARG A 121 27.86 -31.56 3.62
N SER A 122 29.07 -32.13 3.57
CA SER A 122 30.30 -31.76 2.85
C SER A 122 30.42 -32.48 1.50
N THR A 123 31.29 -32.16 0.53
CA THR A 123 32.25 -31.06 0.25
C THR A 123 32.73 -31.19 -1.21
N ASN A 124 33.07 -30.08 -1.88
CA ASN A 124 34.32 -29.93 -2.65
C ASN A 124 34.51 -28.48 -3.14
N SER A 125 35.71 -28.16 -3.63
CA SER A 125 36.11 -26.84 -4.11
C SER A 125 35.74 -26.60 -5.57
N ASP A 126 35.45 -25.36 -5.95
CA ASP A 126 36.40 -24.54 -6.71
C ASP A 126 35.88 -23.13 -7.04
N SER A 127 36.82 -22.21 -7.34
CA SER A 127 36.57 -20.88 -7.92
C SER A 127 35.53 -19.98 -7.21
N ARG A 128 35.95 -19.26 -6.17
CA ARG A 128 35.21 -18.08 -5.67
C ARG A 128 35.25 -16.94 -6.70
N SER A 129 34.36 -16.98 -7.68
CA SER A 129 34.00 -15.74 -8.39
C SER A 129 33.35 -14.79 -7.37
N SER A 130 33.92 -13.61 -7.19
CA SER A 130 33.29 -12.58 -6.38
C SER A 130 32.10 -12.03 -7.17
N ARG A 131 30.91 -12.58 -6.93
CA ARG A 131 29.66 -11.97 -7.37
C ARG A 131 29.49 -10.66 -6.59
N THR A 132 30.01 -9.59 -7.16
CA THR A 132 29.69 -8.23 -6.76
C THR A 132 28.17 -8.08 -6.76
N LYS A 133 27.60 -7.89 -5.57
CA LYS A 133 26.16 -7.66 -5.43
C LYS A 133 25.86 -6.40 -6.23
N ARG A 134 25.05 -6.50 -7.30
CA ARG A 134 24.73 -5.36 -8.15
C ARG A 134 23.96 -4.35 -7.31
N GLU A 135 24.60 -3.22 -7.05
CA GLU A 135 23.96 -2.06 -6.43
C GLU A 135 22.95 -1.46 -7.42
N ALA A 136 21.81 -1.01 -6.89
CA ALA A 136 20.76 -0.39 -7.69
C ALA A 136 21.28 0.90 -8.37
N PRO A 137 20.85 1.22 -9.61
CA PRO A 137 21.16 2.52 -10.19
C PRO A 137 20.53 3.62 -9.31
N TYR A 138 21.32 4.64 -8.97
CA TYR A 138 20.87 5.73 -8.09
C TYR A 138 19.68 6.55 -8.67
N THR A 139 19.39 6.39 -9.97
CA THR A 139 18.16 6.88 -10.61
C THR A 139 17.43 5.72 -11.27
N ILE A 140 16.12 5.61 -11.02
CA ILE A 140 15.21 4.63 -11.65
C ILE A 140 14.03 5.32 -12.32
N TYR A 141 13.40 4.63 -13.27
CA TYR A 141 12.34 5.17 -14.12
C TYR A 141 11.11 4.24 -14.18
N PRO A 142 10.23 4.20 -13.17
CA PRO A 142 9.01 3.41 -13.24
C PRO A 142 8.13 3.83 -14.43
N GLU A 143 7.97 2.93 -15.40
CA GLU A 143 7.13 3.11 -16.59
C GLU A 143 5.69 2.70 -16.29
N ILE A 144 4.81 3.71 -16.13
CA ILE A 144 3.42 3.53 -15.68
C ILE A 144 2.47 3.41 -16.86
N LEU A 145 1.77 2.29 -16.99
CA LEU A 145 0.60 2.16 -17.85
C LEU A 145 -0.65 2.65 -17.13
N VAL A 146 -1.21 3.78 -17.56
CA VAL A 146 -2.40 4.39 -16.97
C VAL A 146 -3.65 3.85 -17.67
N ILE A 147 -4.58 3.26 -16.92
CA ILE A 147 -5.83 2.72 -17.45
C ILE A 147 -7.00 3.49 -16.83
N VAL A 148 -7.71 4.26 -17.64
CA VAL A 148 -8.90 5.01 -17.21
C VAL A 148 -10.13 4.15 -17.49
N ASP A 149 -10.98 3.96 -16.47
CA ASP A 149 -12.23 3.20 -16.59
C ASP A 149 -13.32 3.94 -17.39
N TYR A 150 -14.46 3.29 -17.62
CA TYR A 150 -15.57 3.88 -18.37
C TYR A 150 -16.26 5.05 -17.63
N ASP A 151 -16.44 4.97 -16.31
CA ASP A 151 -17.05 6.07 -15.56
C ASP A 151 -16.10 7.26 -15.40
N GLY A 152 -14.79 7.03 -15.34
CA GLY A 152 -13.76 8.06 -15.51
C GLY A 152 -13.78 8.70 -16.91
N TYR A 153 -13.89 7.90 -17.98
CA TYR A 153 -14.09 8.43 -19.34
C TYR A 153 -15.34 9.32 -19.43
N ARG A 154 -16.46 8.91 -18.82
CA ARG A 154 -17.70 9.69 -18.78
C ARG A 154 -17.61 10.93 -17.88
N LEU A 155 -16.88 10.87 -16.77
CA LEU A 155 -16.65 11.97 -15.83
C LEU A 155 -15.97 13.16 -16.51
N HIS A 156 -14.98 12.90 -17.36
CA HIS A 156 -14.30 13.91 -18.19
C HIS A 156 -15.03 14.18 -19.53
N GLY A 157 -16.35 14.01 -19.55
CA GLY A 157 -17.22 14.37 -20.68
C GLY A 157 -17.15 13.45 -21.90
N GLY A 158 -16.39 12.36 -21.84
CA GLY A 158 -16.11 11.50 -23.00
C GLY A 158 -15.07 12.06 -23.99
N ASP A 159 -14.34 13.12 -23.61
CA ASP A 159 -13.33 13.73 -24.48
C ASP A 159 -11.92 13.18 -24.18
N ASN A 160 -11.37 12.43 -25.13
CA ASN A 160 -10.01 11.90 -25.09
C ASN A 160 -8.94 12.98 -24.81
N LEU A 161 -9.12 14.22 -25.29
CA LEU A 161 -8.15 15.30 -25.11
C LEU A 161 -8.18 15.84 -23.67
N GLN A 162 -9.36 16.07 -23.12
CA GLN A 162 -9.53 16.44 -21.70
C GLN A 162 -8.99 15.35 -20.77
N ILE A 163 -9.27 14.08 -21.05
CA ILE A 163 -8.77 12.93 -20.27
C ILE A 163 -7.23 12.88 -20.31
N LYS A 164 -6.61 12.95 -21.49
CA LYS A 164 -5.14 12.97 -21.61
C LYS A 164 -4.54 14.16 -20.85
N ARG A 165 -5.08 15.37 -21.04
CA ARG A 165 -4.60 16.59 -20.35
C ARG A 165 -4.73 16.49 -18.83
N TYR A 166 -5.83 15.91 -18.34
CA TYR A 166 -6.05 15.66 -16.92
C TYR A 166 -5.03 14.67 -16.36
N PHE A 167 -4.91 13.46 -16.95
CA PHE A 167 -4.04 12.43 -16.40
C PHE A 167 -2.54 12.72 -16.55
N ILE A 168 -2.10 13.41 -17.60
CA ILE A 168 -0.71 13.91 -17.68
C ILE A 168 -0.41 14.86 -16.49
N SER A 169 -1.36 15.74 -16.16
CA SER A 169 -1.20 16.67 -15.03
C SER A 169 -1.30 15.97 -13.67
N PHE A 170 -2.21 15.01 -13.52
CA PHE A 170 -2.32 14.12 -12.36
C PHE A 170 -0.96 13.46 -12.06
N TRP A 171 -0.35 12.80 -13.06
CA TRP A 171 0.93 12.12 -12.90
C TRP A 171 2.12 13.06 -12.72
N ASN A 172 2.09 14.29 -13.25
CA ASN A 172 3.04 15.34 -12.82
C ASN A 172 2.95 15.59 -11.30
N GLY A 173 1.74 15.63 -10.73
CA GLY A 173 1.53 15.79 -9.28
C GLY A 173 2.03 14.61 -8.44
N VAL A 174 1.93 13.38 -8.98
CA VAL A 174 2.50 12.16 -8.37
C VAL A 174 4.03 12.18 -8.42
N ASP A 175 4.61 12.45 -9.59
CA ASP A 175 6.07 12.54 -9.80
C ASP A 175 6.73 13.62 -8.90
N LEU A 176 6.03 14.73 -8.62
CA LEU A 176 6.49 15.71 -7.64
C LEU A 176 6.67 15.13 -6.23
N ARG A 177 5.90 14.11 -5.82
CA ARG A 177 6.10 13.43 -4.52
C ARG A 177 7.41 12.66 -4.47
N TYR A 178 7.80 12.03 -5.58
CA TYR A 178 9.04 11.28 -5.72
C TYR A 178 10.26 12.17 -5.90
N LYS A 179 10.11 13.32 -6.57
CA LYS A 179 11.17 14.34 -6.71
C LYS A 179 11.66 14.95 -5.39
N LEU A 180 10.93 14.80 -4.29
CA LEU A 180 11.38 15.21 -2.95
C LEU A 180 12.38 14.23 -2.31
N LEU A 181 12.62 13.07 -2.91
CA LEU A 181 13.61 12.09 -2.43
C LEU A 181 15.04 12.61 -2.64
N LYS A 182 15.84 12.64 -1.57
CA LYS A 182 17.29 12.90 -1.65
C LYS A 182 18.08 11.72 -2.25
N GLY A 183 17.46 10.54 -2.26
CA GLY A 183 17.97 9.26 -2.73
C GLY A 183 17.00 8.16 -2.28
N PRO A 184 16.75 7.10 -3.08
CA PRO A 184 17.08 7.00 -4.50
C PRO A 184 16.32 8.06 -5.32
N LYS A 185 16.79 8.39 -6.53
CA LYS A 185 16.05 9.29 -7.44
C LYS A 185 15.02 8.50 -8.24
N ILE A 186 13.75 8.65 -7.89
CA ILE A 186 12.65 8.00 -8.60
C ILE A 186 12.02 9.05 -9.53
N ARG A 187 11.89 8.72 -10.82
CA ARG A 187 11.32 9.59 -11.86
C ARG A 187 10.21 8.84 -12.58
N ILE A 188 8.96 9.24 -12.40
CA ILE A 188 7.84 8.52 -13.03
C ILE A 188 7.77 8.87 -14.53
N SER A 189 7.61 7.84 -15.36
CA SER A 189 7.26 7.98 -16.79
C SER A 189 5.88 7.39 -17.06
N ILE A 190 5.24 7.82 -18.15
CA ILE A 190 3.96 7.26 -18.61
C ILE A 190 4.23 6.39 -19.84
N ALA A 191 4.14 5.07 -19.68
CA ALA A 191 4.23 4.10 -20.78
C ALA A 191 3.07 4.20 -21.77
N GLY A 192 1.91 4.66 -21.29
CA GLY A 192 0.72 4.85 -22.11
C GLY A 192 -0.50 5.24 -21.29
N ILE A 193 -1.53 5.75 -21.99
CA ILE A 193 -2.84 6.06 -21.40
C ILE A 193 -3.92 5.34 -22.20
N ILE A 194 -4.52 4.31 -21.59
CA ILE A 194 -5.66 3.56 -22.11
C ILE A 194 -6.94 4.22 -21.58
N ILE A 195 -7.89 4.45 -22.49
CA ILE A 195 -9.16 5.14 -22.18
C ILE A 195 -10.31 4.21 -22.54
N SER A 196 -10.98 3.68 -21.52
CA SER A 196 -12.03 2.67 -21.66
C SER A 196 -13.33 3.31 -22.16
N ARG A 197 -13.62 3.12 -23.45
CA ARG A 197 -14.85 3.67 -24.09
C ARG A 197 -16.10 2.81 -23.89
N GLY A 198 -15.95 1.62 -23.32
CA GLY A 198 -17.02 0.71 -22.91
C GLY A 198 -16.68 0.04 -21.58
N ARG A 199 -17.71 -0.42 -20.86
CA ARG A 199 -17.58 -1.07 -19.53
C ARG A 199 -16.83 -2.40 -19.60
N ASP A 200 -17.09 -3.12 -20.69
CA ASP A 200 -16.49 -4.40 -21.09
C ASP A 200 -14.96 -4.34 -21.29
N ALA A 201 -14.38 -3.15 -21.49
CA ALA A 201 -12.94 -2.96 -21.57
C ALA A 201 -12.22 -3.12 -20.21
N THR A 202 -12.93 -2.93 -19.08
CA THR A 202 -12.41 -3.12 -17.72
C THR A 202 -13.19 -4.20 -16.96
N PRO A 203 -13.18 -5.47 -17.43
CA PRO A 203 -14.03 -6.52 -16.88
C PRO A 203 -13.67 -6.88 -15.44
N TYR A 204 -12.41 -6.64 -15.03
CA TYR A 204 -11.93 -6.83 -13.66
C TYR A 204 -12.52 -5.81 -12.66
N LEU A 205 -12.93 -4.62 -13.11
CA LEU A 205 -13.70 -3.68 -12.28
C LEU A 205 -15.18 -4.07 -12.28
N GLU A 206 -15.79 -4.22 -13.46
CA GLU A 206 -17.24 -4.45 -13.60
C GLU A 206 -17.74 -5.73 -12.93
N ARG A 207 -16.98 -6.84 -13.01
CA ARG A 207 -17.36 -8.11 -12.34
C ARG A 207 -17.29 -8.03 -10.81
N ASN A 208 -16.53 -7.09 -10.26
CA ASN A 208 -16.28 -6.96 -8.83
C ASN A 208 -17.01 -5.76 -8.21
N ARG A 209 -18.03 -5.22 -8.91
CA ARG A 209 -18.89 -4.15 -8.40
C ARG A 209 -19.76 -4.60 -7.23
N VAL A 210 -19.90 -3.71 -6.25
CA VAL A 210 -20.70 -3.90 -5.04
C VAL A 210 -21.80 -2.84 -5.01
N GLY A 211 -23.03 -3.25 -5.33
CA GLY A 211 -24.15 -2.33 -5.51
C GLY A 211 -24.02 -1.55 -6.82
N ARG A 212 -24.25 -0.23 -6.79
CA ARG A 212 -24.18 0.63 -7.97
C ARG A 212 -22.82 1.29 -8.15
N ASP A 213 -22.30 1.88 -7.08
CA ASP A 213 -21.27 2.93 -7.15
C ASP A 213 -19.96 2.56 -6.44
N ALA A 214 -19.75 1.28 -6.10
CA ALA A 214 -18.56 0.79 -5.41
C ALA A 214 -17.99 -0.50 -6.02
N ILE A 215 -16.73 -0.85 -5.69
CA ILE A 215 -16.05 -2.10 -6.07
C ILE A 215 -15.37 -2.78 -4.87
N ASP A 216 -15.31 -4.12 -4.90
CA ASP A 216 -14.50 -4.93 -3.98
C ASP A 216 -13.04 -4.91 -4.43
N SER A 217 -12.26 -4.02 -3.79
CA SER A 217 -10.89 -3.65 -4.17
C SER A 217 -9.94 -4.85 -4.34
N ALA A 218 -9.98 -5.80 -3.41
CA ALA A 218 -9.13 -7.00 -3.42
C ALA A 218 -9.44 -7.94 -4.59
N ALA A 219 -10.72 -8.25 -4.78
CA ALA A 219 -11.16 -9.10 -5.90
C ALA A 219 -10.85 -8.42 -7.25
N ALA A 220 -11.09 -7.11 -7.36
CA ALA A 220 -10.78 -6.34 -8.55
C ALA A 220 -9.27 -6.29 -8.88
N LEU A 221 -8.40 -6.12 -7.88
CA LEU A 221 -6.95 -6.10 -8.07
C LEU A 221 -6.40 -7.47 -8.50
N THR A 222 -6.87 -8.56 -7.87
CA THR A 222 -6.50 -9.92 -8.27
C THR A 222 -6.98 -10.26 -9.69
N ASP A 223 -8.20 -9.84 -10.06
CA ASP A 223 -8.72 -10.03 -11.43
C ASP A 223 -7.96 -9.18 -12.47
N MET A 224 -7.55 -7.95 -12.11
CA MET A 224 -6.74 -7.08 -12.96
C MET A 224 -5.38 -7.72 -13.25
N GLY A 225 -4.69 -8.22 -12.23
CA GLY A 225 -3.41 -8.92 -12.39
C GLY A 225 -3.51 -10.18 -13.25
N LYS A 226 -4.63 -10.93 -13.16
CA LYS A 226 -4.91 -12.12 -13.99
C LYS A 226 -5.29 -11.76 -15.43
N TYR A 227 -5.99 -10.64 -15.64
CA TYR A 227 -6.30 -10.12 -16.98
C TYR A 227 -5.02 -9.68 -17.70
N LEU A 228 -4.20 -8.84 -17.06
CA LEU A 228 -2.98 -8.28 -17.65
C LEU A 228 -1.90 -9.33 -17.92
N PHE A 229 -1.82 -10.42 -17.14
CA PHE A 229 -0.92 -11.55 -17.44
C PHE A 229 -1.17 -12.20 -18.80
N ARG A 230 -2.44 -12.22 -19.25
CA ARG A 230 -2.88 -12.86 -20.49
C ARG A 230 -2.91 -11.91 -21.68
N GLU A 231 -2.93 -10.61 -21.42
CA GLU A 231 -2.92 -9.58 -22.44
C GLU A 231 -1.52 -9.41 -23.08
N ARG A 232 -1.48 -9.15 -24.39
CA ARG A 232 -0.26 -9.02 -25.20
C ARG A 232 -0.29 -7.85 -26.19
N ARG A 233 -1.38 -7.08 -26.25
CA ARG A 233 -1.54 -5.91 -27.13
C ARG A 233 -1.14 -4.58 -26.46
N LEU A 234 -0.48 -4.63 -25.31
CA LEU A 234 -0.09 -3.46 -24.52
C LEU A 234 1.33 -2.98 -24.90
N PRO A 235 1.67 -1.69 -24.68
CA PRO A 235 3.06 -1.25 -24.70
C PRO A 235 3.88 -1.94 -23.58
N VAL A 236 5.19 -1.76 -23.58
CA VAL A 236 6.04 -2.15 -22.44
C VAL A 236 5.73 -1.23 -21.26
N TYR A 237 5.62 -1.80 -20.05
CA TYR A 237 5.41 -1.06 -18.80
C TYR A 237 5.96 -1.87 -17.61
N ASP A 238 6.31 -1.20 -16.53
CA ASP A 238 6.71 -1.84 -15.27
C ASP A 238 5.50 -2.08 -14.35
N ILE A 239 4.62 -1.07 -14.29
CA ILE A 239 3.48 -0.99 -13.37
C ILE A 239 2.23 -0.58 -14.17
N ALA A 240 1.11 -1.27 -13.95
CA ALA A 240 -0.19 -0.89 -14.50
C ALA A 240 -1.11 -0.35 -13.41
N VAL A 241 -1.72 0.82 -13.66
CA VAL A 241 -2.52 1.55 -12.68
C VAL A 241 -3.91 1.83 -13.26
N ALA A 242 -4.93 1.20 -12.70
CA ALA A 242 -6.31 1.47 -13.06
C ALA A 242 -6.87 2.60 -12.19
N ILE A 243 -7.34 3.68 -12.81
CA ILE A 243 -7.98 4.79 -12.13
C ILE A 243 -9.48 4.72 -12.42
N THR A 244 -10.27 4.75 -11.35
CA THR A 244 -11.71 4.48 -11.35
C THR A 244 -12.47 5.58 -10.61
N LYS A 245 -13.72 5.80 -11.00
CA LYS A 245 -14.67 6.65 -10.25
C LYS A 245 -15.49 5.85 -9.20
N TYR A 246 -15.27 4.55 -9.08
CA TYR A 246 -15.96 3.71 -8.09
C TYR A 246 -15.37 3.87 -6.70
N ASP A 247 -16.25 4.06 -5.71
CA ASP A 247 -15.97 4.03 -4.27
C ASP A 247 -15.31 2.69 -3.90
N MET A 248 -14.08 2.73 -3.39
CA MET A 248 -13.36 1.49 -3.09
C MET A 248 -13.78 0.95 -1.72
N CYS A 249 -14.14 -0.33 -1.68
CA CYS A 249 -14.50 -1.02 -0.44
C CYS A 249 -13.79 -2.37 -0.32
N ARG A 250 -13.56 -2.82 0.91
CA ARG A 250 -13.03 -4.15 1.22
C ARG A 250 -14.15 -5.03 1.76
N ARG A 251 -14.44 -6.15 1.11
CA ARG A 251 -15.50 -7.08 1.54
C ARG A 251 -14.98 -8.02 2.63
N ARG A 252 -15.47 -7.88 3.87
CA ARG A 252 -15.13 -8.79 4.98
C ARG A 252 -15.94 -10.09 4.90
N LYS A 253 -15.46 -11.16 5.58
CA LYS A 253 -16.20 -12.42 5.77
C LYS A 253 -17.59 -12.11 6.34
N GLY A 254 -18.65 -12.61 5.70
CA GLY A 254 -20.04 -12.17 5.91
C GLY A 254 -20.59 -11.21 4.85
N GLY A 255 -19.80 -10.83 3.83
CA GLY A 255 -20.27 -10.14 2.62
C GLY A 255 -20.49 -8.62 2.77
N ARG A 256 -20.34 -8.06 3.97
CA ARG A 256 -20.42 -6.61 4.21
C ARG A 256 -19.16 -5.93 3.67
N CYS A 257 -19.32 -4.97 2.76
CA CYS A 257 -18.22 -4.16 2.25
C CYS A 257 -18.01 -2.94 3.15
N THR A 258 -16.82 -2.83 3.74
CA THR A 258 -16.40 -1.61 4.45
C THR A 258 -15.80 -0.64 3.44
N LYS A 259 -16.50 0.47 3.21
CA LYS A 259 -16.01 1.65 2.47
C LYS A 259 -14.96 2.40 3.29
N GLY A 260 -14.23 3.28 2.63
CA GLY A 260 -13.19 4.11 3.22
C GLY A 260 -11.80 3.85 2.62
N THR A 261 -11.65 2.72 1.91
CA THR A 261 -10.56 2.47 0.99
C THR A 261 -10.58 3.51 -0.13
N ALA A 262 -9.42 4.06 -0.52
CA ALA A 262 -9.31 4.94 -1.69
C ALA A 262 -8.30 4.45 -2.75
N GLY A 263 -7.46 3.48 -2.39
CA GLY A 263 -6.49 2.84 -3.28
C GLY A 263 -6.15 1.43 -2.78
N PHE A 264 -5.59 0.61 -3.66
CA PHE A 264 -5.23 -0.77 -3.35
C PHE A 264 -4.10 -1.29 -4.24
N ALA A 265 -3.04 -1.85 -3.65
CA ALA A 265 -1.88 -2.41 -4.36
C ALA A 265 -1.18 -3.55 -3.58
N TYR A 266 -0.23 -4.22 -4.25
CA TYR A 266 0.65 -5.23 -3.65
C TYR A 266 1.95 -4.61 -3.13
N VAL A 267 2.31 -4.89 -1.86
CA VAL A 267 3.61 -4.47 -1.33
C VAL A 267 4.75 -5.20 -2.07
N GLY A 268 5.73 -4.45 -2.59
CA GLY A 268 6.82 -4.97 -3.40
C GLY A 268 6.39 -5.57 -4.75
N GLY A 269 5.20 -5.23 -5.26
CA GLY A 269 4.65 -5.81 -6.48
C GLY A 269 5.34 -5.41 -7.79
N ALA A 270 6.12 -4.32 -7.83
CA ALA A 270 6.78 -3.86 -9.06
C ALA A 270 7.73 -4.94 -9.63
N CYS A 271 7.72 -5.11 -10.96
CA CYS A 271 8.40 -6.19 -11.69
C CYS A 271 7.96 -7.64 -11.36
N VAL A 272 7.04 -7.88 -10.40
CA VAL A 272 6.71 -9.24 -9.95
C VAL A 272 5.60 -9.88 -10.82
N VAL A 273 5.93 -11.01 -11.43
CA VAL A 273 5.01 -11.81 -12.26
C VAL A 273 4.97 -13.27 -11.78
N ASN A 274 3.84 -13.69 -11.21
CA ASN A 274 3.64 -15.07 -10.76
C ASN A 274 3.10 -15.95 -11.91
N LYS A 275 4.02 -16.71 -12.53
CA LYS A 275 3.70 -17.63 -13.63
C LYS A 275 2.85 -18.85 -13.22
N ARG A 276 2.82 -19.23 -11.93
CA ARG A 276 2.03 -20.37 -11.44
C ARG A 276 0.56 -20.00 -11.22
N LEU A 277 0.30 -18.76 -10.82
CA LEU A 277 -1.06 -18.22 -10.60
C LEU A 277 -1.61 -17.42 -11.80
N GLU A 278 -0.85 -17.39 -12.92
CA GLU A 278 -1.13 -16.55 -14.09
C GLU A 278 -1.47 -15.09 -13.72
N LYS A 279 -0.69 -14.48 -12.82
CA LYS A 279 -0.97 -13.15 -12.26
C LYS A 279 0.25 -12.22 -12.32
N VAL A 280 0.04 -10.99 -12.79
CA VAL A 280 0.97 -9.86 -12.60
C VAL A 280 0.64 -9.17 -11.28
N ASN A 281 1.66 -8.94 -10.43
CA ASN A 281 1.51 -8.24 -9.15
C ASN A 281 1.91 -6.76 -9.24
N SER A 282 2.47 -6.28 -10.35
CA SER A 282 2.78 -4.86 -10.56
C SER A 282 1.54 -4.03 -10.95
N VAL A 283 0.48 -4.17 -10.16
CA VAL A 283 -0.84 -3.58 -10.39
C VAL A 283 -1.30 -2.75 -9.18
N ALA A 284 -2.02 -1.66 -9.46
CA ALA A 284 -2.73 -0.86 -8.48
C ALA A 284 -4.09 -0.40 -9.00
N ILE A 285 -5.06 -0.20 -8.11
CA ILE A 285 -6.35 0.45 -8.38
C ILE A 285 -6.46 1.70 -7.51
N ILE A 286 -6.97 2.80 -8.07
CA ILE A 286 -7.07 4.11 -7.43
C ILE A 286 -8.45 4.72 -7.68
N GLU A 287 -9.10 5.20 -6.62
CA GLU A 287 -10.24 6.10 -6.71
C GLU A 287 -9.78 7.53 -7.06
N ASP A 288 -10.37 8.13 -8.11
CA ASP A 288 -10.26 9.57 -8.35
C ASP A 288 -11.63 10.14 -8.76
N THR A 289 -12.03 11.21 -8.08
CA THR A 289 -13.32 11.90 -8.29
C THR A 289 -13.26 12.96 -9.40
N GLY A 290 -12.14 13.10 -10.12
CA GLY A 290 -11.94 14.07 -11.19
C GLY A 290 -11.52 15.46 -10.72
N GLY A 291 -11.29 15.65 -9.42
CA GLY A 291 -10.80 16.88 -8.78
C GLY A 291 -9.32 16.84 -8.37
N PHE A 292 -8.57 15.83 -8.81
CA PHE A 292 -7.19 15.46 -8.41
C PHE A 292 -7.06 14.87 -7.00
N SER A 293 -8.17 14.42 -6.40
CA SER A 293 -8.21 13.75 -5.10
C SER A 293 -7.35 12.49 -5.02
N GLY A 294 -7.19 11.77 -6.15
CA GLY A 294 -6.40 10.56 -6.25
C GLY A 294 -4.88 10.74 -6.34
N ILE A 295 -4.33 11.96 -6.42
CA ILE A 295 -2.87 12.15 -6.63
C ILE A 295 -2.03 11.60 -5.47
N ILE A 296 -2.43 11.87 -4.23
CA ILE A 296 -1.69 11.40 -3.03
C ILE A 296 -1.90 9.90 -2.81
N VAL A 297 -3.07 9.38 -3.18
CA VAL A 297 -3.37 7.95 -3.24
C VAL A 297 -2.44 7.26 -4.25
N ALA A 298 -2.33 7.78 -5.46
CA ALA A 298 -1.46 7.24 -6.50
C ALA A 298 0.01 7.17 -6.08
N ALA A 299 0.50 8.18 -5.37
CA ALA A 299 1.83 8.15 -4.78
C ALA A 299 1.93 7.02 -3.74
N HIS A 300 0.99 6.91 -2.81
CA HIS A 300 0.99 5.86 -1.79
C HIS A 300 0.95 4.44 -2.39
N GLU A 301 0.08 4.16 -3.36
CA GLU A 301 -0.02 2.84 -4.01
C GLU A 301 1.24 2.46 -4.80
N VAL A 302 1.83 3.41 -5.55
CA VAL A 302 3.14 3.18 -6.20
C VAL A 302 4.25 3.06 -5.15
N GLY A 303 4.11 3.68 -3.98
CA GLY A 303 4.95 3.46 -2.80
C GLY A 303 4.90 2.02 -2.29
N HIS A 304 3.70 1.43 -2.18
CA HIS A 304 3.54 0.01 -1.88
C HIS A 304 4.22 -0.87 -2.92
N LEU A 305 3.98 -0.63 -4.22
CA LEU A 305 4.61 -1.40 -5.29
C LEU A 305 6.15 -1.34 -5.27
N LEU A 306 6.71 -0.23 -4.79
CA LEU A 306 8.15 -0.02 -4.54
C LEU A 306 8.63 -0.53 -3.16
N GLY A 307 7.83 -1.34 -2.47
CA GLY A 307 8.19 -2.06 -1.26
C GLY A 307 7.98 -1.32 0.06
N ALA A 308 7.38 -0.13 0.08
CA ALA A 308 7.01 0.54 1.33
C ALA A 308 5.79 -0.13 1.99
N VAL A 309 5.79 -0.15 3.33
CA VAL A 309 4.61 -0.46 4.16
C VAL A 309 4.05 0.82 4.78
N HIS A 310 2.86 0.73 5.38
CA HIS A 310 2.28 1.78 6.22
C HIS A 310 3.23 2.19 7.36
N ASP A 311 3.30 3.48 7.68
CA ASP A 311 4.12 3.99 8.78
C ASP A 311 3.62 3.43 10.13
N GLY A 312 4.46 2.62 10.78
CA GLY A 312 4.15 1.90 12.01
C GLY A 312 4.04 0.39 11.84
N SER A 313 3.98 -0.14 10.61
CA SER A 313 3.87 -1.58 10.33
C SER A 313 5.22 -2.31 10.33
N PRO A 314 5.25 -3.61 10.70
CA PRO A 314 6.44 -4.47 10.59
C PRO A 314 6.84 -4.72 9.11
N PRO A 315 8.07 -5.24 8.85
CA PRO A 315 8.46 -5.67 7.51
C PRO A 315 7.62 -6.87 7.01
N PRO A 316 7.23 -6.94 5.72
CA PRO A 316 6.49 -8.07 5.19
C PRO A 316 7.36 -9.34 5.19
N SER A 317 6.86 -10.45 5.75
CA SER A 317 7.66 -11.66 5.99
C SER A 317 8.33 -12.27 4.74
N TYR A 318 7.73 -12.12 3.57
CA TYR A 318 8.25 -12.60 2.27
C TYR A 318 9.24 -11.62 1.60
N LEU A 319 9.21 -10.33 1.96
CA LEU A 319 10.05 -9.27 1.38
C LEU A 319 11.23 -8.91 2.30
N GLY A 320 11.05 -9.12 3.61
CA GLY A 320 11.94 -8.64 4.66
C GLY A 320 12.08 -7.11 4.63
N GLY A 321 13.30 -6.63 4.88
CA GLY A 321 13.62 -5.21 4.85
C GLY A 321 13.42 -4.51 6.20
N PRO A 322 13.40 -3.17 6.22
CA PRO A 322 13.44 -2.39 7.45
C PRO A 322 12.08 -2.21 8.15
N GLY A 323 10.97 -2.52 7.47
CA GLY A 323 9.62 -2.18 7.92
C GLY A 323 9.42 -0.67 8.09
N ALA A 324 8.44 -0.28 8.90
CA ALA A 324 8.21 1.12 9.26
C ALA A 324 7.77 1.36 10.71
N GLU A 325 7.89 0.39 11.62
CA GLU A 325 7.57 0.50 13.05
C GLU A 325 8.20 1.73 13.75
N LYS A 326 9.35 2.18 13.26
CA LYS A 326 10.10 3.34 13.78
C LYS A 326 9.52 4.70 13.35
N CYS A 327 8.64 4.72 12.35
CA CYS A 327 7.96 5.91 11.86
C CYS A 327 6.50 5.84 12.31
N GLN A 328 5.98 6.89 12.94
CA GLN A 328 4.66 6.80 13.55
C GLN A 328 3.58 7.08 12.51
N TRP A 329 2.54 6.25 12.41
CA TRP A 329 1.32 6.54 11.62
C TRP A 329 0.81 7.98 11.82
N THR A 330 0.85 8.48 13.06
CA THR A 330 0.42 9.83 13.45
C THR A 330 1.36 10.95 13.02
N ASP A 331 2.55 10.65 12.47
CA ASP A 331 3.41 11.66 11.85
C ASP A 331 2.83 12.19 10.54
N GLY A 332 1.91 11.45 9.89
CA GLY A 332 1.11 11.95 8.76
C GLY A 332 1.88 12.11 7.45
N TYR A 333 2.88 11.26 7.17
CA TYR A 333 3.56 11.16 5.87
C TYR A 333 2.68 10.46 4.81
N ILE A 334 3.16 10.34 3.57
CA ILE A 334 2.40 9.70 2.46
C ILE A 334 1.89 8.29 2.84
N MET A 335 2.71 7.47 3.52
CA MET A 335 2.37 6.11 3.97
C MET A 335 1.51 6.06 5.26
N SER A 336 0.76 7.14 5.53
CA SER A 336 -0.25 7.25 6.58
C SER A 336 -1.49 7.90 6.00
N ASP A 337 -2.66 7.69 6.62
CA ASP A 337 -3.88 8.39 6.22
C ASP A 337 -4.07 9.77 6.83
N LEU A 338 -3.36 10.07 7.91
CA LEU A 338 -3.46 11.31 8.69
C LEU A 338 -2.69 12.49 8.05
N ARG A 339 -2.84 12.65 6.74
CA ARG A 339 -2.10 13.56 5.84
C ARG A 339 -2.59 15.01 5.90
N HIS A 340 -2.83 15.51 7.11
CA HIS A 340 -3.44 16.83 7.37
C HIS A 340 -2.44 18.01 7.36
N THR A 341 -1.18 17.79 6.99
CA THR A 341 -0.10 18.78 7.03
C THR A 341 0.85 18.63 5.83
N GLU A 342 1.83 19.54 5.70
CA GLU A 342 2.93 19.43 4.72
C GLU A 342 3.69 18.09 4.73
N ARG A 343 3.59 17.30 5.80
CA ARG A 343 4.18 15.95 5.87
C ARG A 343 3.48 14.98 4.93
N GLY A 344 2.18 15.15 4.67
CA GLY A 344 1.39 14.29 3.78
C GLY A 344 1.81 14.38 2.31
N PHE A 345 2.70 15.31 1.98
CA PHE A 345 3.34 15.49 0.68
C PHE A 345 4.73 14.85 0.59
N ARG A 346 5.22 14.22 1.66
CA ARG A 346 6.58 13.71 1.84
C ARG A 346 6.60 12.27 2.31
N TRP A 347 7.73 11.61 2.06
CA TRP A 347 8.01 10.25 2.51
C TRP A 347 8.61 10.25 3.92
N SER A 348 8.28 9.23 4.73
CA SER A 348 8.96 9.00 6.00
C SER A 348 10.36 8.44 5.75
N SER A 349 11.25 8.53 6.75
CA SER A 349 12.57 7.87 6.67
C SER A 349 12.46 6.35 6.50
N CYS A 350 11.36 5.74 6.95
CA CYS A 350 11.09 4.32 6.80
C CYS A 350 10.63 3.96 5.37
N SER A 351 9.77 4.78 4.75
CA SER A 351 9.41 4.59 3.33
C SER A 351 10.66 4.68 2.45
N VAL A 352 11.53 5.66 2.70
CA VAL A 352 12.82 5.83 1.98
C VAL A 352 13.76 4.64 2.19
N ALA A 353 13.87 4.13 3.42
CA ALA A 353 14.66 2.93 3.70
C ALA A 353 14.10 1.68 3.00
N SER A 354 12.76 1.57 2.91
CA SER A 354 12.09 0.47 2.21
C SER A 354 12.30 0.54 0.69
N PHE A 355 12.26 1.74 0.09
CA PHE A 355 12.65 1.94 -1.31
C PHE A 355 14.11 1.53 -1.55
N HIS A 356 15.04 1.91 -0.67
CA HIS A 356 16.44 1.47 -0.77
C HIS A 356 16.60 -0.06 -0.67
N HIS A 357 15.84 -0.73 0.21
CA HIS A 357 15.84 -2.20 0.34
C HIS A 357 15.28 -2.87 -0.91
N PHE A 358 14.08 -2.46 -1.35
CA PHE A 358 13.41 -3.03 -2.51
C PHE A 358 14.22 -2.87 -3.80
N LEU A 359 14.72 -1.65 -4.06
CA LEU A 359 15.53 -1.40 -5.26
C LEU A 359 16.88 -2.12 -5.26
N ASN A 360 17.43 -2.52 -4.10
CA ASN A 360 18.62 -3.38 -4.02
C ASN A 360 18.27 -4.88 -3.88
N GLY A 361 17.01 -5.24 -4.09
CA GLY A 361 16.52 -6.61 -4.24
C GLY A 361 16.64 -7.13 -5.68
N GLU A 362 16.50 -8.44 -5.85
CA GLU A 362 16.66 -9.08 -7.18
C GLU A 362 15.46 -8.85 -8.12
N THR A 363 14.30 -8.46 -7.57
CA THR A 363 13.05 -8.25 -8.32
C THR A 363 13.03 -6.93 -9.09
N ALA A 364 13.54 -5.83 -8.52
CA ALA A 364 13.33 -4.45 -8.99
C ALA A 364 13.98 -4.08 -10.34
N THR A 365 14.56 -5.06 -11.05
CA THR A 365 15.42 -4.85 -12.23
C THR A 365 14.73 -4.28 -13.48
N CYS A 366 13.39 -4.31 -13.56
CA CYS A 366 12.66 -3.65 -14.65
C CYS A 366 12.77 -2.12 -14.58
N LEU A 367 12.72 -1.55 -13.38
CA LEU A 367 12.76 -0.09 -13.12
C LEU A 367 14.10 0.58 -13.50
N TYR A 368 15.09 -0.18 -14.00
CA TYR A 368 16.47 0.25 -14.21
C TYR A 368 16.75 0.76 -15.64
N ASN A 369 15.93 0.42 -16.63
CA ASN A 369 16.08 1.02 -17.96
C ASN A 369 15.69 2.50 -17.95
N SER A 370 16.13 3.24 -18.96
CA SER A 370 15.49 4.52 -19.28
C SER A 370 14.14 4.24 -19.95
N PRO A 371 13.18 5.19 -19.95
CA PRO A 371 11.90 5.00 -20.61
C PRO A 371 12.05 4.63 -22.09
N HIS A 372 11.11 3.83 -22.61
CA HIS A 372 11.09 3.43 -24.01
C HIS A 372 10.72 4.58 -24.96
N GLU A 373 9.98 5.57 -24.46
CA GLU A 373 9.60 6.81 -25.16
C GLU A 373 10.30 8.02 -24.50
N ASP A 374 11.00 8.84 -25.27
CA ASP A 374 11.74 10.04 -24.81
C ASP A 374 10.93 11.36 -25.01
N ASP A 375 9.65 11.24 -25.38
CA ASP A 375 8.77 12.35 -25.70
C ASP A 375 8.41 13.17 -24.44
N SER A 376 8.87 14.43 -24.38
CA SER A 376 8.75 15.26 -23.18
C SER A 376 7.30 15.74 -22.94
N LEU A 377 6.56 15.02 -22.09
CA LEU A 377 5.17 15.37 -21.76
C LEU A 377 5.04 16.75 -21.06
N PRO A 378 3.95 17.52 -21.33
CA PRO A 378 3.74 18.83 -20.74
C PRO A 378 3.70 18.84 -19.20
N ARG A 379 4.62 19.58 -18.58
CA ARG A 379 4.78 19.67 -17.12
C ARG A 379 3.78 20.65 -16.46
N VAL A 380 2.50 20.56 -16.82
CA VAL A 380 1.45 21.43 -16.29
C VAL A 380 1.00 20.96 -14.90
N LEU A 381 0.97 21.88 -13.93
CA LEU A 381 0.54 21.64 -12.56
C LEU A 381 -1.00 21.51 -12.45
N PRO A 382 -1.52 20.51 -11.70
CA PRO A 382 -2.96 20.27 -11.51
C PRO A 382 -3.82 21.50 -11.16
N GLY A 383 -3.39 22.32 -10.21
CA GLY A 383 -4.14 23.50 -9.75
C GLY A 383 -4.15 24.67 -10.74
N LYS A 384 -3.29 24.64 -11.77
CA LYS A 384 -3.37 25.55 -12.92
C LYS A 384 -4.34 24.99 -14.01
N LEU A 385 -4.92 23.79 -13.84
CA LEU A 385 -6.00 23.23 -14.67
C LEU A 385 -7.39 23.32 -14.02
N LEU A 386 -7.50 23.07 -12.72
CA LEU A 386 -8.75 23.17 -11.96
C LEU A 386 -8.59 24.15 -10.79
N THR A 387 -9.44 25.16 -10.71
CA THR A 387 -9.53 26.04 -9.53
C THR A 387 -10.04 25.28 -8.31
N LEU A 388 -9.82 25.82 -7.09
CA LEU A 388 -10.30 25.23 -5.84
C LEU A 388 -11.79 24.86 -5.88
N ASP A 389 -12.64 25.76 -6.40
CA ASP A 389 -14.07 25.50 -6.57
C ASP A 389 -14.36 24.42 -7.62
N ALA A 390 -13.49 24.23 -8.61
CA ALA A 390 -13.65 23.20 -9.63
C ALA A 390 -13.20 21.83 -9.11
N GLN A 391 -12.20 21.77 -8.22
CA GLN A 391 -11.81 20.57 -7.48
C GLN A 391 -12.98 20.12 -6.59
N CYS A 392 -13.51 21.00 -5.72
CA CYS A 392 -14.71 20.70 -4.91
C CYS A 392 -15.97 20.35 -5.74
N ARG A 393 -16.17 20.96 -6.93
CA ARG A 393 -17.29 20.63 -7.82
C ARG A 393 -17.18 19.23 -8.45
N ARG A 394 -15.98 18.67 -8.52
CA ARG A 394 -15.74 17.28 -8.94
C ARG A 394 -15.88 16.31 -7.78
N ASP A 395 -15.30 16.66 -6.64
CA ASP A 395 -15.20 15.79 -5.46
C ASP A 395 -16.50 15.68 -4.64
N ARG A 396 -17.23 16.80 -4.49
CA ARG A 396 -18.44 16.89 -3.66
C ARG A 396 -19.64 17.56 -4.36
N GLY A 397 -19.46 18.09 -5.57
CA GLY A 397 -20.49 18.82 -6.32
C GLY A 397 -20.67 20.29 -5.88
N THR A 398 -19.75 20.83 -5.08
CA THR A 398 -19.89 22.10 -4.34
C THR A 398 -18.68 23.02 -4.48
N SER A 399 -18.71 24.21 -3.88
CA SER A 399 -17.58 25.17 -3.92
C SER A 399 -16.61 25.00 -2.74
N ALA A 400 -15.42 25.60 -2.85
CA ALA A 400 -14.44 25.63 -1.77
C ALA A 400 -14.82 26.69 -0.72
N CYS A 401 -14.79 26.32 0.56
CA CYS A 401 -15.13 27.24 1.66
C CYS A 401 -14.04 28.27 1.95
N PHE A 402 -12.78 27.90 1.76
CA PHE A 402 -11.60 28.72 2.04
C PHE A 402 -10.70 28.78 0.81
N LYS A 403 -9.93 29.86 0.67
CA LYS A 403 -9.05 30.15 -0.49
C LYS A 403 -7.72 30.76 -0.05
N ASP A 404 -7.35 30.47 1.20
CA ASP A 404 -6.15 30.91 1.91
C ASP A 404 -5.13 29.76 2.04
N ASP A 405 -4.05 29.97 2.76
CA ASP A 405 -2.92 29.04 2.87
C ASP A 405 -3.30 27.61 3.32
N ARG A 406 -4.34 27.47 4.14
CA ARG A 406 -4.83 26.20 4.67
C ARG A 406 -5.21 25.21 3.57
N VAL A 407 -5.69 25.70 2.42
CA VAL A 407 -6.14 24.82 1.31
C VAL A 407 -5.02 23.92 0.79
N CYS A 408 -3.77 24.39 0.88
CA CYS A 408 -2.61 23.65 0.39
C CYS A 408 -2.36 22.36 1.18
N ALA A 409 -2.69 22.31 2.47
CA ALA A 409 -2.64 21.08 3.27
C ALA A 409 -3.99 20.34 3.25
N GLN A 410 -5.11 21.07 3.31
CA GLN A 410 -6.46 20.51 3.32
C GLN A 410 -7.44 21.43 2.59
N LEU A 411 -7.96 21.01 1.44
CA LEU A 411 -9.08 21.69 0.79
C LEU A 411 -10.37 21.37 1.56
N PHE A 412 -11.07 22.44 1.97
CA PHE A 412 -12.38 22.37 2.61
C PHE A 412 -13.46 22.66 1.57
N CYS A 413 -14.26 21.66 1.26
CA CYS A 413 -15.42 21.78 0.38
C CYS A 413 -16.68 21.96 1.22
N PHE A 414 -17.60 22.81 0.78
CA PHE A 414 -18.94 22.85 1.37
C PHE A 414 -19.64 21.50 1.15
N ASP A 415 -20.41 21.00 2.11
CA ASP A 415 -21.24 19.81 1.93
C ASP A 415 -22.72 20.17 2.10
N ALA A 416 -23.49 20.04 1.02
CA ALA A 416 -24.89 20.47 1.00
C ALA A 416 -25.83 19.54 1.80
N GLY A 417 -25.38 18.33 2.17
CA GLY A 417 -26.16 17.41 3.00
C GLY A 417 -26.08 17.74 4.49
N SER A 418 -24.90 18.11 4.98
CA SER A 418 -24.65 18.47 6.37
C SER A 418 -24.74 19.99 6.65
N GLY A 419 -24.55 20.83 5.63
CA GLY A 419 -24.49 22.29 5.76
C GLY A 419 -23.15 22.84 6.24
N TYR A 420 -22.12 21.99 6.38
CA TYR A 420 -20.81 22.36 6.92
C TYR A 420 -19.69 22.26 5.86
N CYS A 421 -18.53 22.85 6.19
CA CYS A 421 -17.31 22.73 5.38
C CYS A 421 -16.51 21.50 5.83
N VAL A 422 -16.41 20.50 4.96
CA VAL A 422 -15.67 19.25 5.23
C VAL A 422 -14.29 19.30 4.58
N ALA A 423 -13.24 18.96 5.33
CA ALA A 423 -11.94 18.68 4.76
C ALA A 423 -11.99 17.36 3.96
N TYR A 424 -11.41 17.33 2.77
CA TYR A 424 -11.42 16.13 1.93
C TYR A 424 -10.01 15.66 1.55
N ARG A 425 -9.34 16.35 0.63
CA ARG A 425 -7.95 16.12 0.20
C ARG A 425 -7.22 17.47 0.15
N PRO A 426 -5.87 17.54 0.11
CA PRO A 426 -5.17 18.78 -0.18
C PRO A 426 -5.60 19.40 -1.52
N ALA A 427 -5.54 20.72 -1.64
CA ALA A 427 -5.68 21.39 -2.93
C ALA A 427 -4.53 21.01 -3.87
N ALA A 428 -4.85 20.81 -5.15
CA ALA A 428 -3.90 20.29 -6.12
C ALA A 428 -2.72 21.27 -6.37
N GLU A 429 -1.50 20.76 -6.53
CA GLU A 429 -0.26 21.58 -6.68
C GLU A 429 -0.43 22.68 -7.75
N GLY A 430 0.01 23.90 -7.45
CA GLY A 430 -0.16 25.08 -8.30
C GLY A 430 -1.50 25.81 -8.18
N SER A 431 -2.41 25.36 -7.28
CA SER A 431 -3.65 26.09 -6.97
C SER A 431 -3.36 27.42 -6.28
N PRO A 432 -4.10 28.51 -6.56
CA PRO A 432 -3.92 29.78 -5.85
C PRO A 432 -4.38 29.68 -4.39
N CYS A 433 -3.67 30.36 -3.48
CA CYS A 433 -3.92 30.36 -2.03
C CYS A 433 -3.68 31.74 -1.37
N GLY A 434 -3.41 32.78 -2.17
CA GLY A 434 -3.14 34.14 -1.75
C GLY A 434 -2.75 35.01 -2.94
N ASP A 435 -2.59 36.31 -2.74
CA ASP A 435 -2.26 37.26 -3.80
C ASP A 435 -0.85 37.01 -4.35
N GLY A 436 -0.76 36.47 -5.58
CA GLY A 436 0.52 36.03 -6.16
C GLY A 436 1.10 34.77 -5.50
N GLN A 437 0.29 33.99 -4.77
CA GLN A 437 0.73 32.79 -4.05
C GLN A 437 -0.03 31.53 -4.48
N TYR A 438 0.69 30.40 -4.54
CA TYR A 438 0.13 29.09 -4.90
C TYR A 438 0.66 27.95 -4.03
N CYS A 439 -0.08 26.84 -4.02
CA CYS A 439 0.21 25.66 -3.22
C CYS A 439 1.35 24.82 -3.82
N ILE A 440 2.41 24.60 -3.05
CA ILE A 440 3.51 23.67 -3.35
C ILE A 440 3.85 22.88 -2.09
N ASN A 441 3.86 21.54 -2.19
CA ASN A 441 4.28 20.61 -1.14
C ASN A 441 3.58 20.86 0.22
N GLY A 442 2.27 21.17 0.17
CA GLY A 442 1.46 21.45 1.35
C GLY A 442 1.60 22.85 1.96
N ARG A 443 2.29 23.78 1.28
CA ARG A 443 2.47 25.18 1.72
C ARG A 443 2.00 26.16 0.67
N CYS A 444 1.48 27.31 1.10
CA CYS A 444 1.29 28.47 0.24
C CYS A 444 2.62 29.20 0.07
N VAL A 445 3.06 29.42 -1.17
CA VAL A 445 4.33 30.08 -1.50
C VAL A 445 4.13 31.15 -2.58
N ALA A 446 4.86 32.26 -2.49
CA ALA A 446 4.83 33.32 -3.49
C ALA A 446 5.50 32.90 -4.81
N GLU A 447 4.98 33.37 -5.94
CA GLU A 447 5.56 33.18 -7.28
C GLU A 447 6.93 33.88 -7.36
N HIS A 448 8.00 33.13 -7.09
CA HIS A 448 9.37 33.57 -7.30
C HIS A 448 9.68 33.52 -8.80
N GLU A 449 9.21 34.52 -9.53
CA GLU A 449 9.78 34.83 -10.84
C GLU A 449 11.31 34.97 -10.71
N ASN A 450 12.04 34.57 -11.77
CA ASN A 450 13.51 34.59 -11.89
C ASN A 450 14.31 33.37 -11.38
N ILE A 451 13.69 32.20 -11.14
CA ILE A 451 14.39 30.92 -11.41
C ILE A 451 13.50 29.99 -12.24
N ILE A 452 13.66 30.06 -13.57
CA ILE A 452 13.48 28.88 -14.43
C ILE A 452 14.80 28.11 -14.35
N PRO A 453 14.87 26.92 -13.72
CA PRO A 453 16.03 26.07 -13.85
C PRO A 453 15.96 25.41 -15.24
N ASP A 454 16.62 26.04 -16.23
CA ASP A 454 16.72 25.51 -17.57
C ASP A 454 17.59 24.23 -17.60
N TYR A 455 16.93 23.10 -17.36
CA TYR A 455 17.54 21.78 -17.40
C TYR A 455 17.79 21.27 -18.85
N SER A 456 17.60 22.09 -19.90
CA SER A 456 18.02 21.71 -21.25
C SER A 456 19.55 21.70 -21.42
N GLN A 457 20.27 22.48 -20.61
CA GLN A 457 21.73 22.55 -20.65
C GLN A 457 22.40 21.39 -19.92
N ASN A 458 22.25 20.19 -20.47
CA ASN A 458 23.17 19.08 -20.21
C ASN A 458 23.34 18.13 -21.41
N THR A 459 23.38 18.69 -22.62
CA THR A 459 23.94 18.01 -23.80
C THR A 459 25.46 18.17 -23.81
N PRO A 460 26.26 17.13 -23.54
CA PRO A 460 27.71 17.21 -23.68
C PRO A 460 28.07 17.33 -25.17
N SER A 461 28.39 18.54 -25.61
CA SER A 461 28.78 18.84 -26.98
C SER A 461 30.16 18.26 -27.28
N TYR A 462 30.19 17.01 -27.78
CA TYR A 462 31.39 16.39 -28.31
C TYR A 462 31.94 17.21 -29.48
N ILE A 463 32.96 18.02 -29.20
CA ILE A 463 33.70 18.79 -30.21
C ILE A 463 34.39 17.79 -31.15
N ARG A 464 33.77 17.58 -32.31
CA ARG A 464 34.31 16.73 -33.37
C ARG A 464 35.48 17.46 -34.02
N GLY A 465 36.70 17.17 -33.57
CA GLY A 465 37.93 17.82 -34.02
C GLY A 465 38.10 17.72 -35.53
N ASN A 466 37.85 18.82 -36.24
CA ASN A 466 37.79 18.84 -37.70
C ASN A 466 39.16 19.21 -38.28
N ASN A 467 39.98 18.20 -38.56
CA ASN A 467 41.20 18.37 -39.34
C ASN A 467 40.85 18.79 -40.78
N ASN A 468 41.07 20.05 -41.15
CA ASN A 468 41.90 20.39 -42.32
C ASN A 468 42.07 21.91 -42.56
N VAL A 469 43.34 22.29 -42.76
CA VAL A 469 43.89 23.20 -43.80
C VAL A 469 43.13 24.52 -44.12
N GLY A 470 43.74 25.67 -43.79
CA GLY A 470 43.26 26.99 -44.24
C GLY A 470 44.14 28.18 -43.84
N ARG A 471 45.22 28.44 -44.60
CA ARG A 471 45.91 29.76 -44.75
C ARG A 471 45.93 30.08 -46.25
N PRO A 472 46.18 31.32 -46.72
CA PRO A 472 46.51 32.58 -46.02
C PRO A 472 45.36 33.63 -46.17
N PHE A 473 45.46 34.91 -45.80
CA PHE A 473 46.58 35.78 -45.39
C PHE A 473 46.32 36.44 -44.04
#